data_AF-A0A534BS53-F1
#
_entry.id   AF-A0A534BS53-F1
#
_cell.length_a   1.000
_cell.length_b   1.000
_cell.length_c   1.000
_cell.angle_alpha   90.00
_cell.angle_beta   90.00
_cell.angle_gamma   90.00
#
_symmetry.space_group_name_H-M   'P 1'
#
loop_
_entity.id
_entity.type
_entity.pdbx_description
1 polymer ?
#
loop_
_entity_poly.entity_id
_entity_poly.type
_entity_poly.pdbx_seq_one_letter_code
_entity_poly.pdbx_strand_id
1 'polypeptide(L)' 'MSRPGRRSRPRRRADATERHDLVIPRATYRLQLNAGFTFRDATALVPYLASLGVSHVYCSPYFRARAG' A
#
# COMPACT_ATOMS: atom_id res chain seq x y z
N MET A 1 31.94 50.34 -0.61
CA MET A 1 31.84 49.38 -1.75
C MET A 1 31.90 47.97 -1.20
N SER A 2 30.73 47.36 -0.92
CA SER A 2 30.60 46.04 -0.28
C SER A 2 30.32 44.95 -1.32
N ARG A 3 31.09 43.86 -1.32
CA ARG A 3 30.72 42.60 -1.95
C ARG A 3 31.05 41.46 -0.96
N PRO A 4 30.07 40.86 -0.27
CA PRO A 4 30.34 39.70 0.57
C PRO A 4 30.26 38.40 -0.24
N GLY A 5 31.02 37.43 0.25
CA GLY A 5 31.34 36.16 -0.36
C GLY A 5 30.14 35.35 -0.84
N ARG A 6 30.32 34.77 -2.02
CA ARG A 6 29.43 33.82 -2.68
C ARG A 6 29.34 32.56 -1.82
N ARG A 7 28.30 32.45 -0.98
CA ARG A 7 28.00 31.24 -0.22
C ARG A 7 27.89 30.05 -1.17
N SER A 8 28.83 29.12 -1.04
CA SER A 8 28.80 27.78 -1.62
C SER A 8 27.58 27.05 -1.06
N ARG A 9 26.49 27.04 -1.83
CA ARG A 9 25.32 26.18 -1.55
C ARG A 9 25.77 24.72 -1.64
N PRO A 10 25.50 23.88 -0.63
CA PRO A 10 25.82 22.46 -0.73
C PRO A 10 25.01 21.85 -1.88
N ARG A 11 25.69 21.13 -2.77
CA ARG A 11 25.04 20.30 -3.79
C ARG A 11 24.22 19.25 -3.04
N ARG A 12 22.90 19.39 -3.04
CA ARG A 12 21.96 18.36 -2.58
C ARG A 12 22.09 17.16 -3.53
N ARG A 13 23.05 16.29 -3.26
CA ARG A 13 23.07 14.91 -3.70
C ARG A 13 22.11 14.11 -2.81
N ALA A 14 21.60 13.02 -3.38
CA ALA A 14 20.66 12.04 -2.87
C ALA A 14 19.18 12.43 -3.10
N ASP A 15 18.48 11.86 -4.08
CA ASP A 15 18.14 10.44 -4.35
C ASP A 15 16.68 10.18 -3.92
N ALA A 16 15.99 9.37 -4.73
CA ALA A 16 14.66 8.82 -4.50
C ALA A 16 13.52 9.81 -4.22
N THR A 17 13.14 10.60 -5.22
CA THR A 17 11.69 10.70 -5.46
C THR A 17 11.30 9.37 -6.10
N GLU A 18 11.11 8.34 -5.26
CA GLU A 18 10.17 7.26 -5.58
C GLU A 18 8.88 7.98 -5.95
N ARG A 19 8.67 8.15 -7.26
CA ARG A 19 7.32 8.31 -7.75
C ARG A 19 6.70 6.99 -7.35
N HIS A 20 5.96 6.97 -6.25
CA HIS A 20 4.92 5.97 -6.11
C HIS A 20 4.10 6.16 -7.37
N ASP A 21 4.34 5.31 -8.37
CA ASP A 21 3.43 5.15 -9.49
C ASP A 21 2.06 5.10 -8.83
N LEU A 22 1.22 6.08 -9.14
CA LEU A 22 -0.08 6.20 -8.50
C LEU A 22 -0.80 4.89 -8.80
N VAL A 23 -0.77 3.94 -7.85
CA VAL A 23 -1.30 2.60 -8.06
C VAL A 23 -2.80 2.76 -8.03
N ILE A 24 -3.38 2.99 -9.21
CA ILE A 24 -4.83 3.04 -9.36
C ILE A 24 -5.33 1.60 -9.22
N PRO A 25 -6.16 1.29 -8.21
CA PRO A 25 -6.69 -0.05 -8.06
C PRO A 25 -7.54 -0.41 -9.28
N ARG A 26 -7.08 -1.38 -10.08
CA ARG A 26 -7.79 -1.80 -11.31
C ARG A 26 -9.09 -2.53 -10.98
N ALA A 27 -9.07 -3.32 -9.92
CA ALA A 27 -10.22 -4.03 -9.39
C ALA A 27 -10.01 -4.28 -7.90
N THR A 28 -11.05 -3.98 -7.12
CA THR A 28 -11.08 -4.15 -5.67
C THR A 28 -12.03 -5.28 -5.30
N TYR A 29 -11.55 -6.32 -4.61
CA TYR A 29 -12.38 -7.43 -4.13
C TYR A 29 -12.56 -7.36 -2.62
N ARG A 30 -13.79 -7.51 -2.12
CA ARG A 30 -14.08 -7.42 -0.67
C ARG A 30 -14.09 -8.80 -0.02
N LEU A 31 -13.25 -9.00 0.99
CA LEU A 31 -13.21 -10.23 1.79
C LEU A 31 -13.86 -10.01 3.16
N GLN A 32 -14.87 -10.81 3.47
CA GLN A 32 -15.56 -10.77 4.77
C GLN A 32 -14.97 -11.81 5.71
N LEU A 33 -13.89 -11.43 6.39
CA LEU A 33 -13.27 -12.21 7.46
C LEU A 33 -14.25 -12.38 8.62
N ASN A 34 -14.41 -13.63 9.04
CA ASN A 34 -15.28 -14.04 10.15
C ASN A 34 -14.72 -15.32 10.79
N ALA A 35 -15.35 -15.82 11.85
CA ALA A 35 -14.86 -17.02 12.55
C ALA A 35 -14.76 -18.27 11.66
N GLY A 36 -15.61 -18.37 10.62
CA GLY A 36 -15.56 -19.45 9.61
C GLY A 36 -14.81 -19.08 8.32
N PHE A 37 -14.29 -17.85 8.20
CA PHE A 37 -13.50 -17.40 7.06
C PHE A 37 -12.27 -16.65 7.56
N THR A 38 -11.19 -17.42 7.75
CA THR A 38 -9.95 -16.95 8.38
C THR A 38 -9.02 -16.31 7.36
N PHE A 39 -7.93 -15.69 7.85
CA PHE A 39 -6.84 -15.21 6.99
C PHE A 39 -6.20 -16.33 6.16
N ARG A 40 -6.19 -17.56 6.66
CA ARG A 40 -5.64 -18.71 5.94
C ARG A 40 -6.49 -19.05 4.73
N ASP A 41 -7.81 -19.00 4.89
CA ASP A 41 -8.78 -19.21 3.79
C ASP A 41 -8.70 -18.07 2.77
N ALA A 42 -8.60 -16.82 3.26
CA ALA A 42 -8.36 -15.67 2.41
C ALA A 42 -7.07 -15.80 1.59
N THR A 43 -5.98 -16.29 2.20
CA THR A 43 -4.68 -16.48 1.53
C THR A 43 -4.76 -17.54 0.43
N ALA A 44 -5.53 -18.61 0.65
CA ALA A 44 -5.76 -19.64 -0.37
C ALA A 44 -6.52 -19.10 -1.61
N LEU A 45 -7.30 -18.04 -1.45
CA LEU A 45 -8.03 -17.37 -2.53
C LEU A 45 -7.20 -16.31 -3.27
N VAL A 46 -6.08 -15.85 -2.70
CA VAL A 46 -5.23 -14.81 -3.32
C VAL A 46 -4.77 -15.20 -4.74
N PRO A 47 -4.26 -16.43 -5.01
CA PRO A 47 -3.84 -16.82 -6.35
C PRO A 47 -4.99 -16.78 -7.36
N TYR A 48 -6.19 -17.18 -6.93
CA TYR A 48 -7.39 -17.13 -7.76
C TYR A 48 -7.81 -15.68 -8.07
N LEU A 49 -7.84 -14.82 -7.05
CA LEU A 49 -8.17 -13.40 -7.22
C LEU A 49 -7.16 -12.68 -8.13
N ALA A 50 -5.88 -13.03 -8.01
CA ALA A 50 -4.83 -12.53 -8.90
C ALA A 50 -5.06 -12.99 -10.36
N SER A 51 -5.43 -14.25 -10.58
CA SER A 51 -5.76 -14.77 -11.92
C SER A 51 -7.00 -14.10 -12.53
N LEU A 52 -7.94 -13.66 -11.68
CA LEU A 52 -9.14 -12.91 -12.09
C LEU A 52 -8.82 -11.44 -12.44
N GLY A 53 -7.62 -10.95 -12.14
CA GLY A 53 -7.23 -9.54 -12.37
C GLY A 53 -7.59 -8.59 -11.22
N VAL A 54 -7.88 -9.11 -10.02
CA VAL A 54 -8.06 -8.29 -8.83
C VAL A 54 -6.71 -7.71 -8.42
N SER A 55 -6.62 -6.38 -8.34
CA SER A 55 -5.39 -5.71 -7.92
C SER A 55 -5.35 -5.40 -6.43
N HIS A 56 -6.51 -5.13 -5.83
CA HIS A 56 -6.61 -4.74 -4.42
C HIS A 56 -7.67 -5.58 -3.71
N VAL A 57 -7.37 -5.98 -2.49
CA VAL A 57 -8.31 -6.71 -1.64
C VAL A 57 -8.66 -5.85 -0.45
N TYR A 58 -9.96 -5.61 -0.24
CA TYR A 58 -10.48 -4.87 0.90
C TYR A 58 -11.05 -5.85 1.92
N CYS A 59 -10.35 -6.05 3.03
CA CYS A 59 -10.80 -6.93 4.11
C CYS A 59 -11.75 -6.19 5.07
N SER A 60 -12.73 -6.92 5.62
CA SER A 60 -13.53 -6.46 6.77
C SER A 60 -12.65 -6.20 8.01
N PRO A 61 -13.14 -5.46 9.02
CA PRO A 61 -12.36 -5.09 10.20
C PRO A 61 -11.70 -6.32 10.82
N TYR A 62 -10.37 -6.33 10.84
CA TYR A 62 -9.54 -7.42 11.33
C TYR A 62 -9.20 -7.30 12.81
N PHE A 63 -9.59 -6.21 13.44
CA PHE A 63 -9.42 -6.02 14.88
C PHE A 63 -10.28 -7.00 15.65
N ARG A 64 -9.82 -7.35 16.86
CA ARG A 64 -10.52 -8.26 17.77
C ARG A 64 -11.98 -7.82 17.92
N ALA A 65 -12.88 -8.54 17.26
CA ALA A 65 -14.30 -8.33 17.41
C ALA A 65 -14.72 -8.71 18.84
N ARG A 66 -15.79 -8.07 19.34
CA ARG A 66 -16.47 -8.52 20.56
C ARG A 66 -16.93 -9.97 20.34
N ALA A 67 -16.75 -10.84 21.34
CA ALA A 67 -17.33 -12.17 21.32
C ALA A 67 -18.85 -12.04 21.17
N GLY A 68 -19.40 -12.68 20.13
CA GLY A 68 -20.84 -12.79 19.91
C GLY A 68 -21.50 -13.60 20.99
#